data_AF-A0A151NMB8-F1
#
_entry.id   AF-A0A151NMB8-F1
#
_cell.length_a   1.000
_cell.length_b   1.000
_cell.length_c   1.000
_cell.angle_alpha   90.00
_cell.angle_beta   90.00
_cell.angle_gamma   90.00
#
_symmetry.space_group_name_H-M   'P 1'
#
loop_
_entity.id
_entity.type
_entity.pdbx_description
1 polymer ?
#
loop_
_entity_poly.entity_id
_entity_poly.type
_entity_poly.pdbx_seq_one_letter_code
_entity_poly.pdbx_strand_id
1 'polypeptide(L)'
;MHITGSLRVSDPAAPGLSAVALRAQLGEDFRRLRQADREAEYQQALAGTRALLLELEGPSLQEAMKEQLRQWLLECRDLTGHFPEYPDEDVGGSSILFAEKTPEQVTGRQAGGQ
;
A
#
# COMPACT_ATOMS: atom_id res chain seq x y z
N MET A 1 -12.12 -40.86 45.46
CA MET A 1 -13.34 -40.04 45.54
C MET A 1 -13.04 -38.76 46.30
N HIS A 2 -13.78 -37.69 46.00
CA HIS A 2 -13.73 -36.34 46.56
C HIS A 2 -12.77 -35.36 45.84
N ILE A 3 -13.20 -34.94 44.64
CA ILE A 3 -12.82 -33.64 44.07
C ILE A 3 -13.87 -32.65 44.60
N THR A 4 -13.53 -31.92 45.65
CA THR A 4 -14.39 -30.88 46.21
C THR A 4 -14.41 -29.71 45.25
N GLY A 5 -15.47 -29.61 44.44
CA GLY A 5 -15.75 -28.45 43.61
C GLY A 5 -15.96 -27.24 44.49
N SER A 6 -15.01 -26.30 44.45
CA SER A 6 -15.21 -24.98 45.02
C SER A 6 -16.14 -24.21 44.07
N LEU A 7 -17.44 -24.38 44.26
CA LEU A 7 -18.46 -23.47 43.74
C LEU A 7 -18.09 -22.07 44.25
N ARG A 8 -17.55 -21.22 43.37
CA ARG A 8 -17.45 -19.79 43.65
C ARG A 8 -18.89 -19.31 43.87
N VAL A 9 -19.26 -19.15 45.14
CA VAL A 9 -20.43 -18.37 45.56
C VAL A 9 -20.26 -17.01 44.90
N SER A 10 -21.11 -16.73 43.92
CA SER A 10 -21.27 -15.39 43.40
C SER A 10 -21.67 -14.48 44.55
N ASP A 11 -20.82 -13.52 44.85
CA ASP A 11 -21.08 -12.46 45.82
C ASP A 11 -22.35 -11.70 45.38
N PRO A 12 -23.45 -11.70 46.16
CA PRO A 12 -24.73 -11.11 45.73
C PRO A 12 -24.75 -9.56 45.80
N ALA A 13 -23.60 -8.92 46.07
CA ALA A 13 -23.50 -7.47 46.27
C ALA A 13 -22.78 -6.71 45.14
N ALA A 14 -22.60 -7.31 43.95
CA ALA A 14 -22.34 -6.51 42.76
C ALA A 14 -23.68 -5.91 42.30
N PRO A 15 -23.89 -4.58 42.36
CA PRO A 15 -25.11 -4.00 41.80
C PRO A 15 -25.14 -4.32 40.31
N GLY A 16 -26.06 -5.20 39.91
CA GLY A 16 -26.35 -5.43 38.50
C GLY A 16 -26.61 -4.08 37.83
N LEU A 17 -26.03 -3.88 36.64
CA LEU A 17 -26.23 -2.67 35.86
C LEU A 17 -27.74 -2.35 35.79
N SER A 18 -28.10 -1.09 36.09
CA SER A 18 -29.49 -0.66 35.99
C SER A 18 -30.03 -0.93 34.59
N ALA A 19 -31.35 -1.12 34.43
CA ALA A 19 -31.94 -1.38 33.11
C ALA A 19 -31.56 -0.31 32.06
N VAL A 20 -31.33 0.94 32.51
CA VAL A 20 -30.83 2.03 31.66
C VAL A 20 -29.37 1.82 31.27
N ALA A 21 -28.51 1.46 32.24
CA ALA A 21 -27.10 1.17 31.97
C ALA A 21 -26.92 -0.04 31.06
N LEU A 22 -27.72 -1.10 31.21
CA LEU A 22 -27.70 -2.26 30.33
C LEU A 22 -28.09 -1.89 28.88
N ARG A 23 -29.12 -1.05 28.71
CA ARG A 23 -29.52 -0.54 27.38
C ARG A 23 -28.45 0.34 26.74
N ALA A 24 -27.78 1.18 27.53
CA ALA A 24 -26.67 2.00 27.06
C ALA A 24 -25.50 1.13 26.59
N GLN A 25 -25.10 0.14 27.39
CA GLN A 25 -24.02 -0.80 27.05
C GLN A 25 -24.32 -1.56 25.75
N LEU A 26 -25.53 -2.13 25.62
CA LEU A 26 -25.94 -2.79 24.39
C LEU A 26 -25.85 -1.86 23.19
N GLY A 27 -26.30 -0.61 23.34
CA GLY A 27 -26.21 0.40 22.28
C GLY A 27 -24.76 0.73 21.89
N GLU A 28 -23.84 0.80 22.85
CA GLU A 28 -22.42 0.97 22.58
C GLU A 28 -21.82 -0.24 21.85
N ASP A 29 -22.14 -1.45 22.30
CA ASP A 29 -21.64 -2.69 21.69
C ASP A 29 -22.11 -2.82 20.24
N PHE A 30 -23.38 -2.50 19.96
CA PHE A 30 -23.90 -2.46 18.59
C PHE A 30 -23.19 -1.42 17.71
N ARG A 31 -22.85 -0.25 18.27
CA ARG A 31 -22.08 0.78 17.54
C ARG A 31 -20.67 0.30 17.23
N ARG A 32 -19.98 -0.29 18.20
CA ARG A 32 -18.63 -0.83 18.04
C ARG A 32 -18.60 -1.93 16.99
N LEU A 33 -19.56 -2.86 17.04
CA LEU A 33 -19.69 -3.93 16.05
C LEU A 33 -19.87 -3.36 14.64
N ARG A 34 -20.82 -2.42 14.48
CA ARG A 34 -21.08 -1.78 13.17
C ARG A 34 -19.89 -0.97 12.65
N GLN A 35 -19.10 -0.38 13.53
CA GLN A 35 -17.87 0.32 13.15
C GLN A 35 -16.80 -0.67 12.67
N ALA A 36 -16.62 -1.78 13.38
CA ALA A 36 -15.68 -2.83 12.98
C ALA A 36 -16.06 -3.44 11.62
N ASP A 37 -17.35 -3.72 11.39
CA ASP A 37 -17.84 -4.25 10.11
C ASP A 37 -17.53 -3.28 8.95
N ARG A 38 -17.82 -1.98 9.13
CA ARG A 38 -17.55 -0.96 8.11
C ARG A 38 -16.07 -0.80 7.82
N GLU A 39 -15.23 -0.85 8.85
CA GLU A 39 -13.79 -0.77 8.67
C GLU A 39 -13.29 -1.98 7.87
N ALA A 40 -13.77 -3.18 8.19
CA ALA A 40 -13.43 -4.38 7.45
C ALA A 40 -13.85 -4.30 5.96
N GLU A 41 -15.09 -3.85 5.70
CA GLU A 41 -15.60 -3.61 4.35
C GLU A 41 -14.76 -2.57 3.59
N TYR A 42 -14.37 -1.48 4.25
CA TYR A 42 -13.53 -0.44 3.67
C TYR A 42 -12.14 -0.96 3.31
N GLN A 43 -11.47 -1.67 4.21
CA GLN A 43 -10.15 -2.24 3.94
C GLN A 43 -10.19 -3.27 2.81
N GLN A 44 -11.24 -4.09 2.75
CA GLN A 44 -11.45 -5.04 1.66
C GLN A 44 -11.66 -4.31 0.32
N ALA A 45 -12.51 -3.27 0.30
CA ALA A 45 -12.73 -2.47 -0.90
C ALA A 45 -11.45 -1.79 -1.37
N LEU A 46 -10.67 -1.22 -0.45
CA LEU A 46 -9.38 -0.57 -0.76
C LEU A 46 -8.38 -1.55 -1.38
N ALA A 47 -8.24 -2.74 -0.80
CA ALA A 47 -7.39 -3.80 -1.34
C ALA A 47 -7.87 -4.25 -2.73
N GLY A 48 -9.18 -4.47 -2.88
CA GLY A 48 -9.80 -4.86 -4.15
C GLY A 48 -9.60 -3.81 -5.25
N THR A 49 -9.82 -2.54 -4.95
CA THR A 49 -9.61 -1.44 -5.91
C THR A 49 -8.15 -1.36 -6.35
N ARG A 50 -7.20 -1.47 -5.43
CA ARG A 50 -5.76 -1.47 -5.77
C ARG A 50 -5.38 -2.65 -6.66
N ALA A 51 -5.89 -3.84 -6.36
CA ALA A 51 -5.65 -5.04 -7.17
C ALA A 51 -6.23 -4.88 -8.58
N LEU A 52 -7.47 -4.39 -8.69
CA LEU A 52 -8.12 -4.15 -9.99
C LEU A 52 -7.37 -3.11 -10.83
N LEU A 53 -6.91 -2.01 -10.22
CA LEU A 53 -6.09 -1.01 -10.91
C LEU A 53 -4.81 -1.64 -11.47
N LEU A 54 -4.11 -2.43 -10.66
CA LEU A 54 -2.90 -3.11 -11.11
C LEU A 54 -3.18 -4.13 -12.21
N GLU A 55 -4.29 -4.87 -12.14
CA GLU A 55 -4.69 -5.82 -13.17
C GLU A 55 -4.99 -5.13 -14.50
N LEU A 56 -5.72 -4.00 -14.45
CA LEU A 56 -6.13 -3.27 -15.64
C LEU A 56 -5.00 -2.46 -16.28
N GLU A 57 -4.22 -1.76 -15.46
CA GLU A 57 -3.20 -0.80 -15.94
C GLU A 57 -1.80 -1.41 -15.98
N GLY A 58 -1.52 -2.40 -15.13
CA GLY A 58 -0.20 -3.02 -14.98
C GLY A 58 0.42 -3.54 -16.27
N PRO A 59 -0.32 -4.24 -17.17
CA PRO A 59 0.23 -4.68 -18.44
C PRO A 59 0.69 -3.51 -19.32
N SER A 60 -0.10 -2.44 -19.39
CA SER A 60 0.26 -1.27 -20.20
C SER A 60 1.43 -0.51 -19.60
N LEU A 61 1.47 -0.35 -18.28
CA LEU A 61 2.60 0.26 -17.57
C LEU A 61 3.88 -0.55 -17.80
N GLN A 62 3.80 -1.87 -17.71
CA GLN A 62 4.93 -2.76 -17.94
C GLN A 62 5.50 -2.60 -19.37
N GLU A 63 4.64 -2.59 -20.38
CA GLU A 63 5.09 -2.41 -21.77
C GLU A 63 5.68 -1.02 -22.00
N ALA A 64 5.07 0.04 -21.43
CA ALA A 64 5.62 1.39 -21.49
C ALA A 64 7.01 1.48 -20.85
N MET A 65 7.20 0.88 -19.67
CA MET A 65 8.49 0.84 -18.99
C MET A 65 9.55 0.07 -19.78
N LYS A 66 9.18 -1.09 -20.36
CA LYS A 66 10.10 -1.85 -21.21
C LYS A 66 10.52 -1.04 -22.43
N GLU A 67 9.59 -0.28 -23.02
CA GLU A 67 9.88 0.54 -24.19
C GLU A 67 10.80 1.71 -23.86
N GLN A 68 10.56 2.42 -22.75
CA GLN A 68 11.46 3.49 -22.30
C GLN A 68 12.88 2.97 -22.05
N LEU A 69 13.01 1.79 -21.42
CA LEU A 69 14.32 1.18 -21.18
C LEU A 69 15.01 0.76 -22.49
N ARG A 70 14.26 0.16 -23.42
CA ARG A 70 14.78 -0.22 -24.75
C ARG A 70 15.27 1.01 -25.51
N GLN A 71 14.47 2.07 -25.53
CA GLN A 71 14.80 3.30 -26.22
C GLN A 71 16.08 3.92 -25.63
N TRP A 72 16.18 4.01 -24.30
CA TRP A 72 17.38 4.50 -23.64
C TRP A 72 18.64 3.67 -23.97
N LEU A 73 18.54 2.34 -23.96
CA LEU A 73 19.67 1.45 -24.32
C LEU A 73 20.15 1.69 -25.75
N LEU A 74 19.22 1.82 -26.70
CA LEU A 74 19.54 2.05 -28.11
C LEU A 74 20.14 3.44 -28.31
N GLU A 75 19.56 4.48 -27.72
CA GLU A 75 20.09 5.85 -27.80
C GLU A 75 21.51 5.94 -27.22
N CYS A 76 21.76 5.32 -26.07
CA CYS A 76 23.09 5.29 -25.47
C CYS A 76 24.10 4.57 -26.37
N ARG A 77 23.72 3.43 -26.97
CA ARG A 77 24.58 2.72 -27.90
C ARG A 77 24.86 3.52 -29.16
N ASP A 78 23.85 4.15 -29.72
CA ASP A 78 23.99 4.92 -30.96
C ASP A 78 24.86 6.18 -30.73
N LEU A 79 24.85 6.75 -29.52
CA LEU A 79 25.70 7.88 -29.13
C LEU A 79 27.13 7.49 -28.75
N THR A 80 27.31 6.40 -28.00
CA THR A 80 28.60 6.04 -27.38
C THR A 80 29.32 4.88 -28.09
N GLY A 81 28.65 4.20 -29.00
CA GLY A 81 29.14 3.00 -29.69
C GLY A 81 29.08 1.71 -28.87
N HIS A 82 28.63 1.76 -27.61
CA HIS A 82 28.53 0.59 -26.72
C HIS A 82 27.29 0.68 -25.83
N PHE A 83 26.83 -0.45 -25.29
CA PHE A 83 25.71 -0.42 -24.35
C PHE A 83 26.12 0.28 -23.05
N PRO A 84 25.23 1.09 -22.45
CA PRO A 84 25.51 1.78 -21.21
C PRO A 84 25.57 0.80 -20.04
N GLU A 85 26.28 1.18 -18.98
CA GLU A 85 26.11 0.57 -17.67
C GLU A 85 24.81 1.04 -17.03
N TYR A 86 24.20 0.20 -16.20
CA TYR A 86 23.01 0.58 -15.45
C TYR A 86 23.36 1.66 -14.42
N PRO A 87 22.44 2.59 -14.11
CA PRO A 87 22.71 3.61 -13.09
C PRO A 87 22.96 2.98 -11.72
N ASP A 88 23.89 3.56 -10.96
CA ASP A 88 24.21 3.13 -9.60
C ASP A 88 23.01 3.25 -8.65
N GLU A 89 22.88 2.30 -7.71
CA GLU A 89 21.82 2.31 -6.70
C GLU A 89 21.88 3.57 -5.82
N ASP A 90 23.08 4.06 -5.51
CA ASP A 90 23.32 5.25 -4.66
C ASP A 90 22.73 6.54 -5.24
N VAL A 91 22.50 6.59 -6.56
CA VAL A 91 21.86 7.73 -7.24
C VAL A 91 20.41 7.44 -7.64
N GLY A 92 19.82 6.34 -7.15
CA GLY A 92 18.44 5.94 -7.41
C GLY A 92 18.27 4.82 -8.43
N GLY A 93 19.35 4.26 -8.98
CA GLY A 93 19.33 3.11 -9.86
C GLY A 93 18.47 3.31 -11.11
N SER A 94 17.81 2.24 -11.56
CA SER A 94 16.95 2.27 -12.75
C SER A 94 15.71 3.17 -12.61
N SER A 95 15.34 3.61 -11.39
CA SER A 95 14.18 4.49 -11.20
C SER A 95 14.34 5.84 -11.90
N ILE A 96 15.57 6.34 -12.03
CA ILE A 96 15.87 7.62 -12.68
C ILE A 96 15.57 7.59 -14.19
N LEU A 97 15.52 6.40 -14.79
CA LEU A 97 15.21 6.22 -16.21
C LEU A 97 13.72 6.44 -16.52
N PHE A 98 12.87 6.36 -15.50
CA PHE A 98 11.41 6.49 -15.61
C PHE A 98 10.88 7.84 -15.11
N ALA A 99 11.76 8.71 -14.59
CA ALA A 99 11.37 10.07 -14.21
C ALA A 99 10.94 10.86 -15.46
N GLU A 100 9.83 11.59 -15.37
CA GLU A 100 9.39 12.47 -16.44
C GLU A 100 10.48 13.52 -16.72
N LYS A 101 11.12 13.41 -17.89
CA LYS A 101 12.10 14.40 -18.33
C LYS A 101 11.35 15.60 -18.90
N THR A 102 11.66 16.80 -18.42
CA THR A 102 11.09 18.01 -19.02
C THR A 102 11.67 18.20 -20.43
N PRO A 103 10.97 18.87 -21.37
CA PRO A 103 11.47 19.10 -22.74
C PRO A 103 12.87 19.73 -22.78
N GLU A 104 13.21 20.55 -21.78
CA GLU A 104 14.51 21.20 -21.62
C GLU A 104 15.62 20.18 -21.32
N GLN A 105 15.32 19.14 -20.55
CA GLN A 105 16.26 18.05 -20.24
C GLN A 105 16.53 17.14 -21.45
N VAL A 106 15.56 17.03 -22.38
CA VAL A 106 15.70 16.28 -23.63
C VAL A 106 16.48 17.09 -24.69
N THR A 107 16.37 18.42 -24.66
CA THR A 107 17.07 19.33 -25.61
C THR A 107 18.51 19.65 -25.17
N GLY A 108 18.85 19.37 -23.90
CA GLY A 108 20.17 19.52 -23.31
C GLY A 108 21.16 18.45 -23.76
N ARG A 109 21.53 18.44 -25.05
CA ARG A 109 22.87 18.00 -25.44
C ARG A 109 23.85 18.69 -24.50
N GLN A 110 24.69 17.93 -23.80
CA GLN A 110 25.76 18.43 -22.94
C GLN A 110 26.48 19.60 -23.64
N ALA A 111 26.09 20.82 -23.27
CA ALA A 111 26.86 22.00 -23.57
C ALA A 111 27.99 21.98 -22.54
N GLY A 112 29.22 21.94 -23.06
CA GLY A 112 30.42 21.86 -22.25
C GLY A 112 30.44 22.88 -21.11
N GLY A 113 31.07 22.49 -20.02
CA GLY A 113 31.24 23.33 -18.85
C GLY A 113 32.52 23.01 -18.12
N GLN A 114 33.62 23.54 -18.69
CA GLN A 114 34.87 24.00 -18.05
C GLN A 114 35.75 23.00 -17.29
#